data_AF-A0A960YET9-F1
#
_entry.id   AF-A0A960YET9-F1
#
_cell.length_a   1.000
_cell.length_b   1.000
_cell.length_c   1.000
_cell.angle_alpha   90.00
_cell.angle_beta   90.00
_cell.angle_gamma   90.00
#
_symmetry.space_group_name_H-M   'P 1'
#
loop_
_entity.id
_entity.type
_entity.pdbx_description
1 polymer ?
#
loop_
_entity_poly.entity_id
_entity_poly.type
_entity_poly.pdbx_seq_one_letter_code
_entity_poly.pdbx_strand_id
1 'polypeptide(L)'
;SFFQKDIKRALAYSTIENSNFLWLSLLIYLFWVVDPNPEIQKLALAYLVVFYISIIHHSVSKTYQFLSLGYLAKIASSTDTDECKGVGRVSGLSFLASSVGSLSFAMVPGTIGFFSESTFLYLGSIVIDMPVTRSLLILPSLIFISTGLAMGAFSHVKLFLSLMLSVPRKQIEPQTPSAFLTYSLNSLGILILLLPVIAWIPFYIQPELKEILPGLFQTWVFKLSFISLFVIVVSLFLIYSKFRHKIWKRQIWDCGSNYRGEDVSIPGSVISDPLFPSVGRFLLNKTGDAKLDSLFLSLMNKLLGFGRYWIHFFETGELTTYLFLSSISLLFSVGVLLLYQKLFAGM
;
A
#
# COMPACT_ATOMS: atom_id res chain seq x y z
N SER A 1 5.50 -6.32 1.70
CA SER A 1 5.40 -5.58 2.98
C SER A 1 5.50 -6.48 4.23
N PHE A 2 4.75 -7.59 4.29
CA PHE A 2 4.56 -8.43 5.48
C PHE A 2 5.81 -8.94 6.22
N PHE A 3 6.81 -9.45 5.50
CA PHE A 3 8.02 -10.03 6.12
C PHE A 3 9.04 -8.98 6.58
N GLN A 4 8.82 -7.70 6.25
CA GLN A 4 9.77 -6.66 6.57
C GLN A 4 9.80 -6.37 8.08
N LYS A 5 11.01 -6.21 8.64
CA LYS A 5 11.23 -5.82 10.04
C LYS A 5 11.37 -4.31 10.23
N ASP A 6 11.68 -3.56 9.18
CA ASP A 6 11.75 -2.11 9.25
C ASP A 6 10.39 -1.48 8.89
N ILE A 7 9.88 -0.60 9.75
CA ILE A 7 8.57 0.07 9.60
C ILE A 7 8.52 0.90 8.31
N LYS A 8 9.56 1.68 8.01
CA LYS A 8 9.60 2.55 6.82
C LYS A 8 9.59 1.72 5.55
N ARG A 9 10.39 0.66 5.49
CA ARG A 9 10.42 -0.28 4.36
C ARG A 9 9.08 -1.00 4.21
N ALA A 10 8.47 -1.45 5.31
CA ALA A 10 7.15 -2.11 5.28
C ALA A 10 6.06 -1.18 4.70
N LEU A 11 6.07 0.10 5.11
CA LEU A 11 5.18 1.13 4.57
C LEU A 11 5.46 1.44 3.10
N ALA A 12 6.73 1.50 2.68
CA ALA A 12 7.09 1.71 1.29
C ALA A 12 6.60 0.58 0.38
N TYR A 13 6.80 -0.68 0.76
CA TYR A 13 6.29 -1.82 -0.02
C TYR A 13 4.77 -1.86 -0.06
N SER A 14 4.08 -1.55 1.04
CA SER A 14 2.60 -1.47 1.01
C SER A 14 2.10 -0.31 0.15
N THR A 15 2.87 0.78 0.01
CA THR A 15 2.57 1.82 -0.96
C THR A 15 2.66 1.31 -2.39
N ILE A 16 3.66 0.49 -2.73
CA ILE A 16 3.77 -0.14 -4.05
C ILE A 16 2.59 -1.09 -4.29
N GLU A 17 2.22 -1.91 -3.29
CA GLU A 17 1.06 -2.82 -3.35
C GLU A 17 -0.24 -2.05 -3.69
N ASN A 18 -0.51 -0.94 -3.00
CA ASN A 18 -1.69 -0.10 -3.28
C ASN A 18 -1.60 0.68 -4.61
N SER A 19 -0.40 1.11 -5.02
CA SER A 19 -0.22 1.75 -6.33
C SER A 19 -0.52 0.79 -7.47
N ASN A 20 -0.16 -0.49 -7.36
CA ASN A 20 -0.50 -1.49 -8.36
C ASN A 20 -2.02 -1.69 -8.49
N PHE A 21 -2.74 -1.64 -7.37
CA PHE A 21 -4.20 -1.65 -7.35
C PHE A 21 -4.82 -0.42 -8.05
N LEU A 22 -4.28 0.77 -7.81
CA LEU A 22 -4.67 1.99 -8.52
C LEU A 22 -4.45 1.86 -10.03
N TRP A 23 -3.25 1.43 -10.43
CA TRP A 23 -2.91 1.26 -11.84
C TRP A 23 -3.81 0.24 -12.54
N LEU A 24 -4.11 -0.90 -11.89
CA LEU A 24 -5.02 -1.88 -12.48
C LEU A 24 -6.42 -1.30 -12.70
N SER A 25 -6.95 -0.54 -11.74
CA SER A 25 -8.27 0.09 -11.89
C SER A 25 -8.30 1.07 -13.08
N LEU A 26 -7.24 1.87 -13.23
CA LEU A 26 -7.10 2.80 -14.35
C LEU A 26 -6.91 2.08 -15.69
N LEU A 27 -6.12 1.01 -15.73
CA LEU A 27 -5.90 0.22 -16.94
C LEU A 27 -7.17 -0.47 -17.43
N ILE A 28 -7.97 -1.03 -16.52
CA ILE A 28 -9.28 -1.63 -16.87
C ILE A 28 -10.21 -0.56 -17.45
N TYR A 29 -10.25 0.63 -16.86
CA TYR A 29 -11.01 1.75 -17.42
C TYR A 29 -10.57 2.08 -18.86
N LEU A 30 -9.27 2.31 -19.07
CA LEU A 30 -8.74 2.68 -20.40
C LEU A 30 -8.96 1.59 -21.44
N PHE A 31 -8.90 0.33 -21.04
CA PHE A 31 -9.10 -0.81 -21.94
C PHE A 31 -10.56 -0.96 -22.39
N TRP A 32 -11.52 -0.71 -21.50
CA TRP A 32 -12.94 -0.96 -21.77
C TRP A 32 -13.77 0.27 -22.12
N VAL A 33 -13.26 1.49 -21.94
CA VAL A 33 -13.99 2.72 -22.31
C VAL A 33 -14.23 2.83 -23.82
N VAL A 34 -13.38 2.20 -24.65
CA VAL A 34 -13.49 2.18 -26.11
C VAL A 34 -14.28 0.98 -26.65
N ASP A 35 -14.77 0.08 -25.79
CA ASP A 35 -15.49 -1.12 -26.20
C ASP A 35 -16.84 -0.76 -26.85
N PRO A 36 -17.28 -1.43 -27.92
CA PRO A 36 -18.57 -1.12 -28.57
C PRO A 36 -19.79 -1.42 -27.70
N ASN A 37 -19.67 -2.25 -26.66
CA ASN A 37 -20.78 -2.61 -25.79
C ASN A 37 -21.00 -1.54 -24.69
N PRO A 38 -22.16 -0.87 -24.64
CA PRO A 38 -22.42 0.19 -23.67
C PRO A 38 -22.33 -0.29 -22.21
N GLU A 39 -22.67 -1.55 -21.92
CA GLU A 39 -22.59 -2.07 -20.54
C GLU A 39 -21.14 -2.24 -20.07
N ILE A 40 -20.21 -2.55 -20.99
CA ILE A 40 -18.78 -2.64 -20.68
C ILE A 40 -18.20 -1.25 -20.47
N GLN A 41 -18.61 -0.25 -21.26
CA GLN A 41 -18.20 1.14 -21.06
C GLN A 41 -18.64 1.67 -19.68
N LYS A 42 -19.90 1.41 -19.27
CA LYS A 42 -20.38 1.78 -17.93
C LYS A 42 -19.54 1.10 -16.84
N LEU A 43 -19.20 -0.19 -17.00
CA LEU A 43 -18.34 -0.89 -16.07
C LEU A 43 -16.94 -0.27 -16.01
N ALA A 44 -16.36 0.13 -17.14
CA ALA A 44 -15.09 0.84 -17.21
C ALA A 44 -15.12 2.12 -16.36
N LEU A 45 -16.21 2.90 -16.46
CA LEU A 45 -16.39 4.12 -15.67
C LEU A 45 -16.54 3.83 -14.17
N ALA A 46 -17.13 2.70 -13.78
CA ALA A 46 -17.14 2.28 -12.38
C ALA A 46 -15.71 2.02 -11.84
N TYR A 47 -14.82 1.43 -12.65
CA TYR A 47 -13.40 1.27 -12.28
C TYR A 47 -12.66 2.61 -12.16
N LEU A 48 -13.01 3.61 -12.98
CA LEU A 48 -12.49 4.97 -12.84
C LEU A 48 -12.92 5.60 -11.51
N VAL A 49 -14.17 5.41 -11.09
CA VAL A 49 -14.64 5.87 -9.78
C VAL A 49 -13.88 5.17 -8.64
N VAL A 50 -13.66 3.85 -8.75
CA VAL A 50 -12.85 3.09 -7.79
C VAL A 50 -11.42 3.64 -7.72
N PHE A 51 -10.79 3.98 -8.85
CA PHE A 51 -9.47 4.62 -8.87
C PHE A 51 -9.45 5.92 -8.04
N TYR A 52 -10.43 6.81 -8.23
CA TYR A 52 -10.50 8.07 -7.47
C TYR A 52 -10.78 7.86 -5.97
N ILE A 53 -11.65 6.92 -5.60
CA ILE A 53 -11.86 6.61 -4.18
C ILE A 53 -10.58 6.06 -3.57
N SER A 54 -9.88 5.21 -4.32
CA SER A 54 -8.67 4.54 -3.87
C SER A 54 -7.49 5.49 -3.74
N ILE A 55 -7.36 6.51 -4.61
CA ILE A 55 -6.28 7.50 -4.49
C ILE A 55 -6.51 8.38 -3.26
N ILE A 56 -7.76 8.70 -2.95
CA ILE A 56 -8.15 9.40 -1.72
C ILE A 56 -7.85 8.53 -0.49
N HIS A 57 -8.28 7.26 -0.50
CA HIS A 57 -7.97 6.30 0.57
C HIS A 57 -6.46 6.22 0.81
N HIS A 58 -5.68 6.01 -0.25
CA HIS A 58 -4.24 5.89 -0.20
C HIS A 58 -3.61 7.16 0.41
N SER A 59 -3.97 8.33 -0.11
CA SER A 59 -3.39 9.60 0.33
C SER A 59 -3.70 9.90 1.80
N VAL A 60 -4.98 9.80 2.20
CA VAL A 60 -5.43 10.10 3.56
C VAL A 60 -4.89 9.08 4.56
N SER A 61 -5.03 7.80 4.26
CA SER A 61 -4.67 6.73 5.20
C SER A 61 -3.17 6.51 5.29
N LYS A 62 -2.40 6.68 4.20
CA LYS A 62 -0.93 6.66 4.30
C LYS A 62 -0.41 7.84 5.09
N THR A 63 -0.95 9.05 4.86
CA THR A 63 -0.54 10.22 5.64
C THR A 63 -0.79 9.99 7.13
N TYR A 64 -1.94 9.41 7.48
CA TYR A 64 -2.23 8.99 8.85
C TYR A 64 -1.20 7.98 9.37
N GLN A 65 -0.90 6.92 8.61
CA GLN A 65 0.05 5.88 9.02
C GLN A 65 1.47 6.41 9.20
N PHE A 66 1.97 7.24 8.28
CA PHE A 66 3.29 7.85 8.41
C PHE A 66 3.38 8.76 9.64
N LEU A 67 2.32 9.52 9.92
CA LEU A 67 2.26 10.39 11.09
C LEU A 67 2.21 9.60 12.39
N SER A 68 1.33 8.59 12.47
CA SER A 68 1.13 7.76 13.65
C SER A 68 2.32 6.84 13.93
N LEU A 69 2.70 6.00 12.96
CA LEU A 69 3.82 5.06 13.12
C LEU A 69 5.17 5.78 13.17
N GLY A 70 5.31 6.92 12.48
CA GLY A 70 6.51 7.76 12.59
C GLY A 70 6.68 8.35 13.99
N TYR A 71 5.59 8.76 14.64
CA TYR A 71 5.63 9.18 16.05
C TYR A 71 6.06 8.05 16.97
N LEU A 72 5.53 6.83 16.78
CA LEU A 72 5.93 5.69 17.60
C LEU A 72 7.39 5.27 17.38
N ALA A 73 7.85 5.24 16.13
CA ALA A 73 9.25 4.97 15.81
C ALA A 73 10.18 6.02 16.45
N LYS A 74 9.74 7.28 16.52
CA LYS A 74 10.48 8.35 17.20
C LYS A 74 10.57 8.10 18.71
N ILE A 75 9.47 7.72 19.37
CA ILE A 75 9.48 7.36 20.81
C ILE A 75 10.41 6.16 21.06
N ALA A 76 10.32 5.15 20.20
CA ALA A 76 11.14 3.94 20.30
C ALA A 76 12.62 4.17 19.99
N SER A 77 12.98 5.31 19.39
CA SER A 77 14.30 5.59 18.83
C SER A 77 14.81 4.49 17.88
N SER A 78 13.89 3.83 17.18
CA SER A 78 14.16 2.70 16.29
C SER A 78 13.11 2.63 15.19
N THR A 79 13.48 2.10 14.04
CA THR A 79 12.54 1.74 12.96
C THR A 79 12.28 0.25 12.89
N ASP A 80 12.92 -0.56 13.74
CA ASP A 80 12.69 -2.00 13.82
C ASP A 80 11.37 -2.28 14.53
N THR A 81 10.48 -3.03 13.87
CA THR A 81 9.17 -3.45 14.37
C THR A 81 9.25 -4.26 15.67
N ASP A 82 10.32 -5.02 15.89
CA ASP A 82 10.49 -5.84 17.09
C ASP A 82 10.94 -4.99 18.29
N GLU A 83 11.74 -3.97 18.04
CA GLU A 83 12.15 -2.98 19.05
C GLU A 83 11.02 -1.98 19.37
N CYS A 84 10.14 -1.70 18.40
CA CYS A 84 8.99 -0.81 18.57
C CYS A 84 7.75 -1.47 19.20
N LYS A 85 7.86 -2.72 19.66
CA LYS A 85 6.69 -3.46 20.18
C LYS A 85 6.09 -2.79 21.41
N GLY A 86 4.76 -2.66 21.42
CA GLY A 86 3.99 -2.12 22.55
C GLY A 86 4.17 -0.63 22.85
N VAL A 87 4.94 0.10 22.05
CA VAL A 87 5.18 1.54 22.22
C VAL A 87 3.87 2.35 22.17
N GLY A 88 2.88 1.90 21.40
CA GLY A 88 1.56 2.54 21.34
C GLY A 88 0.89 2.66 22.70
N ARG A 89 1.10 1.70 23.62
CA ARG A 89 0.50 1.72 24.97
C ARG A 89 1.05 2.81 25.88
N VAL A 90 2.27 3.29 25.62
CA VAL A 90 2.99 4.31 26.41
C VAL A 90 3.10 5.65 25.69
N SER A 91 2.65 5.71 24.43
CA SER A 91 2.74 6.88 23.55
C SER A 91 1.82 8.04 23.92
N GLY A 92 0.89 7.85 24.86
CA GLY A 92 -0.13 8.84 25.20
C GLY A 92 -1.19 9.10 24.11
N LEU A 93 -1.06 8.49 22.92
CA LEU A 93 -2.12 8.51 21.92
C LEU A 93 -3.32 7.68 22.39
N SER A 94 -4.51 8.18 22.10
CA SER A 94 -5.71 7.36 22.28
C SER A 94 -5.67 6.16 21.33
N PHE A 95 -6.28 5.05 21.74
CA PHE A 95 -6.37 3.85 20.90
C PHE A 95 -6.92 4.17 19.50
N LEU A 96 -7.98 4.97 19.40
CA LEU A 96 -8.56 5.34 18.10
C LEU A 96 -7.59 6.21 17.28
N ALA A 97 -6.91 7.17 17.92
CA ALA A 97 -5.94 8.04 17.24
C ALA A 97 -4.68 7.31 16.77
N SER A 98 -4.41 6.10 17.25
CA SER A 98 -3.29 5.27 16.80
C SER A 98 -3.69 4.14 15.84
N SER A 99 -4.99 3.83 15.70
CA SER A 99 -5.46 2.62 15.02
C SER A 99 -6.14 2.86 13.67
N VAL A 100 -6.88 3.97 13.50
CA VAL A 100 -7.85 4.11 12.39
C VAL A 100 -7.22 3.95 11.01
N GLY A 101 -6.04 4.52 10.77
CA GLY A 101 -5.34 4.34 9.49
C GLY A 101 -4.89 2.90 9.23
N SER A 102 -4.40 2.19 10.25
CA SER A 102 -4.06 0.76 10.11
C SER A 102 -5.29 -0.12 9.91
N LEU A 103 -6.40 0.20 10.57
CA LEU A 103 -7.69 -0.48 10.38
C LEU A 103 -8.26 -0.23 8.98
N SER A 104 -8.04 0.96 8.40
CA SER A 104 -8.46 1.26 7.02
C SER A 104 -7.79 0.32 6.01
N PHE A 105 -6.46 0.16 6.09
CA PHE A 105 -5.74 -0.78 5.23
C PHE A 105 -5.95 -2.25 5.59
N ALA A 106 -6.46 -2.55 6.79
CA ALA A 106 -6.90 -3.89 7.17
C ALA A 106 -8.34 -4.20 6.71
N MET A 107 -8.93 -3.35 5.85
CA MET A 107 -10.30 -3.48 5.34
C MET A 107 -11.36 -3.60 6.43
N VAL A 108 -11.21 -2.88 7.54
CA VAL A 108 -12.23 -2.91 8.61
C VAL A 108 -13.50 -2.19 8.13
N PRO A 109 -14.69 -2.80 8.27
CA PRO A 109 -15.95 -2.17 7.88
C PRO A 109 -16.14 -0.78 8.52
N GLY A 110 -16.68 0.17 7.75
CA GLY A 110 -16.82 1.57 8.17
C GLY A 110 -15.63 2.47 7.83
N THR A 111 -14.55 1.92 7.27
CA THR A 111 -13.41 2.71 6.77
C THR A 111 -13.46 2.89 5.26
N ILE A 112 -12.84 3.96 4.75
CA ILE A 112 -12.71 4.18 3.30
C ILE A 112 -11.92 3.05 2.61
N GLY A 113 -10.96 2.42 3.29
CA GLY A 113 -10.21 1.30 2.73
C GLY A 113 -11.06 0.07 2.47
N PHE A 114 -11.94 -0.27 3.42
CA PHE A 114 -12.97 -1.28 3.18
C PHE A 114 -13.85 -0.89 1.99
N PHE A 115 -14.30 0.36 1.91
CA PHE A 115 -15.14 0.83 0.81
C PHE A 115 -14.46 0.69 -0.55
N SER A 116 -13.20 1.12 -0.70
CA SER A 116 -12.46 1.03 -1.96
C SER A 116 -12.20 -0.41 -2.40
N GLU A 117 -11.67 -1.23 -1.48
CA GLU A 117 -11.20 -2.58 -1.83
C GLU A 117 -12.37 -3.56 -1.98
N SER A 118 -13.44 -3.44 -1.17
CA SER A 118 -14.64 -4.25 -1.36
C SER A 118 -15.37 -3.90 -2.66
N THR A 119 -15.39 -2.62 -3.06
CA THR A 119 -15.95 -2.21 -4.35
C THR A 119 -15.15 -2.75 -5.51
N PHE A 120 -13.82 -2.75 -5.41
CA PHE A 120 -12.96 -3.39 -6.40
C PHE A 120 -13.23 -4.90 -6.52
N LEU A 121 -13.33 -5.61 -5.40
CA LEU A 121 -13.63 -7.05 -5.39
C LEU A 121 -15.02 -7.34 -5.96
N TYR A 122 -16.00 -6.49 -5.67
CA TYR A 122 -17.35 -6.58 -6.25
C TYR A 122 -17.34 -6.39 -7.76
N LEU A 123 -16.63 -5.37 -8.27
CA LEU A 123 -16.49 -5.22 -9.72
C LEU A 123 -15.73 -6.41 -10.32
N GLY A 124 -14.72 -6.92 -9.62
CA GLY A 124 -13.98 -8.13 -10.00
C GLY A 124 -14.88 -9.37 -10.13
N SER A 125 -15.90 -9.54 -9.28
CA SER A 125 -16.84 -10.66 -9.43
C SER A 125 -17.67 -10.54 -10.71
N ILE A 126 -18.05 -9.31 -11.10
CA ILE A 126 -18.74 -9.07 -12.38
C ILE A 126 -17.83 -9.47 -13.55
N VAL A 127 -16.52 -9.19 -13.47
CA VAL A 127 -15.55 -9.59 -14.50
C VAL A 127 -15.39 -11.11 -14.60
N ILE A 128 -15.47 -11.83 -13.48
CA ILE A 128 -15.39 -13.30 -13.45
C ILE A 128 -16.57 -13.93 -14.19
N ASP A 129 -17.76 -13.33 -14.10
CA ASP A 129 -18.97 -13.82 -14.77
C ASP A 129 -19.01 -13.49 -16.28
N MET A 130 -18.02 -12.74 -16.81
CA MET A 130 -17.94 -12.41 -18.23
C MET A 130 -17.39 -13.55 -19.08
N PRO A 131 -17.73 -13.60 -20.39
CA PRO A 131 -17.10 -14.51 -21.34
C PRO A 131 -15.57 -14.39 -21.32
N VAL A 132 -14.88 -15.53 -21.30
CA VAL A 132 -13.41 -15.63 -21.18
C VAL A 132 -12.68 -14.76 -22.20
N THR A 133 -13.21 -14.62 -23.41
CA THR A 133 -12.61 -13.79 -24.47
C THR A 133 -12.42 -12.32 -24.07
N ARG A 134 -13.29 -11.80 -23.20
CA ARG A 134 -13.27 -10.40 -22.76
C ARG A 134 -12.50 -10.21 -21.45
N SER A 135 -12.37 -11.26 -20.64
CA SER A 135 -11.76 -11.20 -19.30
C SER A 135 -10.35 -11.82 -19.24
N LEU A 136 -9.87 -12.45 -20.32
CA LEU A 136 -8.61 -13.20 -20.38
C LEU A 136 -7.40 -12.44 -19.82
N LEU A 137 -7.25 -11.16 -20.19
CA LEU A 137 -6.12 -10.34 -19.75
C LEU A 137 -6.31 -9.79 -18.33
N ILE A 138 -7.55 -9.63 -17.88
CA ILE A 138 -7.88 -8.94 -16.63
C ILE A 138 -7.89 -9.92 -15.46
N LEU A 139 -8.37 -11.15 -15.66
CA LEU A 139 -8.48 -12.15 -14.59
C LEU A 139 -7.15 -12.47 -13.90
N PRO A 140 -6.03 -12.74 -14.61
CA PRO A 140 -4.75 -12.98 -13.95
C PRO A 140 -4.28 -11.76 -13.13
N SER A 141 -4.49 -10.55 -13.67
CA SER A 141 -4.15 -9.31 -12.97
C SER A 141 -5.01 -9.11 -11.72
N LEU A 142 -6.32 -9.38 -11.78
CA LEU A 142 -7.22 -9.32 -10.63
C LEU A 142 -6.77 -10.28 -9.52
N ILE A 143 -6.43 -11.52 -9.86
CA ILE A 143 -5.95 -12.52 -8.89
C ILE A 143 -4.65 -12.05 -8.24
N PHE A 144 -3.69 -11.59 -9.05
CA PHE A 144 -2.39 -11.13 -8.55
C PHE A 144 -2.54 -9.93 -7.62
N ILE A 145 -3.30 -8.90 -8.02
CA ILE A 145 -3.53 -7.71 -7.21
C ILE A 145 -4.33 -8.02 -5.95
N SER A 146 -5.36 -8.86 -6.02
CA SER A 146 -6.15 -9.24 -4.84
C SER A 146 -5.31 -9.99 -3.81
N THR A 147 -4.39 -10.85 -4.27
CA THR A 147 -3.42 -11.52 -3.38
C THR A 147 -2.48 -10.49 -2.72
N GLY A 148 -2.01 -9.50 -3.49
CA GLY A 148 -1.21 -8.39 -2.99
C GLY A 148 -1.93 -7.55 -1.93
N LEU A 149 -3.20 -7.21 -2.17
CA LEU A 149 -4.04 -6.47 -1.22
C LEU A 149 -4.23 -7.26 0.08
N ALA A 150 -4.53 -8.56 -0.01
CA ALA A 150 -4.66 -9.42 1.17
C ALA A 150 -3.36 -9.48 1.99
N MET A 151 -2.21 -9.65 1.33
CA MET A 151 -0.90 -9.62 1.99
C MET A 151 -0.58 -8.24 2.61
N GLY A 152 -0.94 -7.16 1.93
CA GLY A 152 -0.82 -5.79 2.44
C GLY A 152 -1.65 -5.59 3.71
N ALA A 153 -2.92 -6.02 3.71
CA ALA A 153 -3.79 -5.98 4.87
C ALA A 153 -3.18 -6.76 6.05
N PHE A 154 -2.67 -7.97 5.83
CA PHE A 154 -1.97 -8.74 6.88
C PHE A 154 -0.73 -8.02 7.41
N SER A 155 0.03 -7.32 6.54
CA SER A 155 1.17 -6.52 6.97
C SER A 155 0.75 -5.37 7.87
N HIS A 156 -0.37 -4.71 7.57
CA HIS A 156 -0.90 -3.61 8.38
C HIS A 156 -1.46 -4.11 9.71
N VAL A 157 -2.12 -5.27 9.74
CA VAL A 157 -2.54 -5.94 10.98
C VAL A 157 -1.32 -6.33 11.82
N LYS A 158 -0.27 -6.91 11.23
CA LYS A 158 0.99 -7.23 11.92
C LYS A 158 1.56 -6.01 12.63
N LEU A 159 1.74 -4.90 11.90
CA LEU A 159 2.28 -3.65 12.45
C LEU A 159 1.39 -3.11 13.57
N PHE A 160 0.08 -3.16 13.38
CA PHE A 160 -0.87 -2.72 14.38
C PHE A 160 -0.77 -3.55 15.68
N LEU A 161 -0.81 -4.88 15.57
CA LEU A 161 -0.74 -5.78 16.71
C LEU A 161 0.58 -5.62 17.47
N SER A 162 1.71 -5.59 16.77
CA SER A 162 3.03 -5.52 17.42
C SER A 162 3.29 -4.15 18.03
N LEU A 163 3.08 -3.04 17.32
CA LEU A 163 3.40 -1.71 17.84
C LEU A 163 2.36 -1.19 18.86
N MET A 164 1.07 -1.41 18.61
CA MET A 164 0.00 -0.79 19.41
C MET A 164 -0.48 -1.65 20.55
N LEU A 165 -0.68 -2.95 20.28
CA LEU A 165 -1.31 -3.87 21.22
C LEU A 165 -0.34 -4.73 22.00
N SER A 166 0.93 -4.84 21.62
CA SER A 166 1.91 -5.62 22.38
C SER A 166 2.31 -4.95 23.70
N VAL A 167 3.12 -5.63 24.51
CA VAL A 167 3.70 -5.08 25.75
C VAL A 167 5.07 -4.48 25.45
N PRO A 168 5.38 -3.26 25.91
CA PRO A 168 6.70 -2.66 25.69
C PRO A 168 7.80 -3.47 26.38
N ARG A 169 8.95 -3.62 25.69
CA ARG A 169 10.14 -4.32 26.20
C ARG A 169 10.88 -3.52 27.27
N LYS A 170 11.10 -2.23 26.98
CA LYS A 170 11.81 -1.31 27.86
C LYS A 170 10.81 -0.49 28.66
N GLN A 171 11.22 -0.04 29.85
CA GLN A 171 10.54 1.03 30.57
C GLN A 171 10.72 2.32 29.77
N ILE A 172 9.84 2.52 28.79
CA ILE A 172 9.75 3.75 28.03
C ILE A 172 8.89 4.69 28.88
N GLU A 173 9.43 5.86 29.20
CA GLU A 173 8.68 6.88 29.92
C GLU A 173 7.43 7.27 29.12
N PRO A 174 6.26 7.39 29.78
CA PRO A 174 5.05 7.81 29.12
C PRO A 174 5.26 9.18 28.46
N GLN A 175 5.01 9.27 27.16
CA GLN A 175 5.08 10.54 26.45
C GLN A 175 3.69 11.14 26.27
N THR A 176 3.63 12.47 26.26
CA THR A 176 2.43 13.21 25.88
C THR A 176 2.57 13.64 24.41
N PRO A 177 1.64 13.25 23.53
CA PRO A 177 1.68 13.69 22.14
C PRO A 177 1.45 15.20 22.05
N SER A 178 2.05 15.85 21.06
CA SER A 178 1.77 17.26 20.81
C SER A 178 0.31 17.45 20.40
N ALA A 179 -0.26 18.62 20.72
CA ALA A 179 -1.64 18.94 20.34
C ALA A 179 -1.82 18.89 18.81
N PHE A 180 -0.85 19.40 18.05
CA PHE A 180 -0.88 19.39 16.58
C PHE A 180 -0.96 17.97 16.00
N LEU A 181 -0.16 17.04 16.54
CA LEU A 181 -0.19 15.64 16.14
C LEU A 181 -1.58 15.03 16.41
N THR A 182 -2.12 15.29 17.59
CA THR A 182 -3.43 14.76 18.01
C THR A 182 -4.55 15.29 17.12
N TYR A 183 -4.58 16.60 16.84
CA TYR A 183 -5.57 17.20 15.94
C TYR A 183 -5.45 16.67 14.51
N SER A 184 -4.22 16.51 14.00
CA SER A 184 -3.97 15.96 12.67
C SER A 184 -4.44 14.50 12.54
N LEU A 185 -4.15 13.67 13.55
CA LEU A 185 -4.61 12.27 13.56
C LEU A 185 -6.14 12.20 13.68
N ASN A 186 -6.75 13.04 14.51
CA ASN A 186 -8.20 13.07 14.66
C ASN A 186 -8.90 13.55 13.39
N SER A 187 -8.41 14.60 12.72
CA SER A 187 -9.02 15.10 11.48
C SER A 187 -8.92 14.08 10.35
N LEU A 188 -7.76 13.46 10.16
CA LEU A 188 -7.57 12.38 9.19
C LEU A 188 -8.41 11.14 9.54
N GLY A 189 -8.49 10.78 10.83
CA GLY A 189 -9.32 9.69 11.31
C GLY A 189 -10.81 9.90 11.05
N ILE A 190 -11.31 11.13 11.27
CA ILE A 190 -12.68 11.51 10.93
C ILE A 190 -12.90 11.37 9.42
N LEU A 191 -11.97 11.84 8.60
CA LEU A 191 -12.07 11.75 7.14
C LEU A 191 -12.15 10.29 6.66
N ILE A 192 -11.32 9.40 7.21
CA ILE A 192 -11.33 7.95 6.90
C ILE A 192 -12.68 7.31 7.17
N LEU A 193 -13.39 7.74 8.22
CA LEU A 193 -14.69 7.19 8.62
C LEU A 193 -15.87 7.90 7.94
N LEU A 194 -15.75 9.20 7.65
CA LEU A 194 -16.82 10.01 7.08
C LEU A 194 -16.99 9.80 5.57
N LEU A 195 -15.89 9.70 4.82
CA LEU A 195 -15.91 9.54 3.36
C LEU A 195 -16.79 8.38 2.86
N PRO A 196 -16.71 7.14 3.42
CA PRO A 196 -17.58 6.06 2.96
C PRO A 196 -19.07 6.31 3.26
N VAL A 197 -19.39 7.07 4.32
CA VAL A 197 -20.78 7.42 4.67
C VAL A 197 -21.39 8.40 3.68
N ILE A 198 -20.60 9.34 3.16
CA ILE A 198 -21.06 10.38 2.24
C ILE A 198 -20.86 10.02 0.75
N ALA A 199 -20.27 8.85 0.46
CA ALA A 199 -19.94 8.42 -0.90
C ALA A 199 -21.16 8.31 -1.84
N TRP A 200 -22.37 8.20 -1.30
CA TRP A 200 -23.62 8.17 -2.07
C TRP A 200 -24.13 9.57 -2.50
N ILE A 201 -23.68 10.65 -1.85
CA ILE A 201 -24.17 12.02 -2.09
C ILE A 201 -24.03 12.46 -3.56
N PRO A 202 -22.89 12.20 -4.26
CA PRO A 202 -22.75 12.59 -5.67
C PRO A 202 -23.85 12.00 -6.56
N PHE A 203 -24.29 10.77 -6.29
CA PHE A 203 -25.38 10.13 -7.04
C PHE A 203 -26.74 10.80 -6.79
N TYR A 204 -26.91 11.47 -5.65
CA TYR A 204 -28.13 12.23 -5.36
C TYR A 204 -28.12 13.61 -6.05
N ILE A 205 -26.98 14.31 -6.02
CA ILE A 205 -26.83 15.67 -6.54
C ILE A 205 -26.75 15.69 -8.07
N GLN A 206 -26.04 14.73 -8.66
CA GLN A 206 -25.74 14.68 -10.09
C GLN A 206 -26.48 13.51 -10.74
N PRO A 207 -27.71 13.71 -11.27
CA PRO A 207 -28.50 12.64 -11.87
C PRO A 207 -27.82 12.01 -13.10
N GLU A 208 -26.97 12.76 -13.80
CA GLU A 208 -26.17 12.29 -14.94
C GLU A 208 -25.29 11.08 -14.56
N LEU A 209 -24.74 11.04 -13.34
CA LEU A 209 -23.97 9.88 -12.87
C LEU A 209 -24.81 8.61 -12.80
N LYS A 210 -26.13 8.72 -12.60
CA LYS A 210 -27.03 7.57 -12.56
C LYS A 210 -27.22 6.94 -13.93
N GLU A 211 -27.12 7.72 -15.00
CA GLU A 211 -27.26 7.26 -16.38
C GLU A 211 -25.94 6.66 -16.90
N ILE A 212 -24.82 7.26 -16.48
CA ILE A 212 -23.48 6.90 -16.93
C ILE A 212 -22.93 5.65 -16.22
N LEU A 213 -23.31 5.39 -14.97
CA LEU A 213 -22.78 4.27 -14.18
C LEU A 213 -23.75 3.08 -14.12
N PRO A 214 -23.26 1.84 -13.96
CA PRO A 214 -24.11 0.66 -13.84
C PRO A 214 -25.05 0.79 -12.64
N GLY A 215 -26.34 0.49 -12.80
CA GLY A 215 -27.31 0.56 -11.68
C GLY A 215 -26.92 -0.35 -10.50
N LEU A 216 -26.35 -1.52 -10.80
CA LEU A 216 -25.79 -2.44 -9.80
C LEU A 216 -24.69 -1.79 -8.95
N PHE A 217 -23.78 -1.04 -9.58
CA PHE A 217 -22.72 -0.30 -8.89
C PHE A 217 -23.28 0.77 -7.95
N GLN A 218 -24.31 1.50 -8.37
CA GLN A 218 -24.96 2.50 -7.52
C GLN A 218 -25.56 1.85 -6.28
N THR A 219 -26.33 0.76 -6.46
CA THR A 219 -26.91 0.03 -5.32
C THR A 219 -25.85 -0.51 -4.36
N TRP A 220 -24.70 -0.94 -4.90
CA TRP A 220 -23.56 -1.37 -4.10
C TRP A 220 -22.98 -0.23 -3.25
N VAL A 221 -22.75 0.94 -3.84
CA VAL A 221 -22.30 2.14 -3.12
C VAL A 221 -23.26 2.52 -2.00
N PHE A 222 -24.56 2.59 -2.28
CA PHE A 222 -25.57 2.89 -1.26
C PHE A 222 -25.56 1.88 -0.11
N LYS A 223 -25.48 0.58 -0.41
CA LYS A 223 -25.39 -0.49 0.61
C LYS A 223 -24.14 -0.34 1.46
N LEU A 224 -22.97 -0.09 0.85
CA LEU A 224 -21.72 0.10 1.59
C LEU A 224 -21.73 1.35 2.46
N SER A 225 -22.29 2.46 1.99
CA SER A 225 -22.44 3.67 2.80
C SER A 225 -23.34 3.42 4.01
N PHE A 226 -24.44 2.69 3.85
CA PHE A 226 -25.32 2.32 4.95
C PHE A 226 -24.62 1.39 5.95
N ILE A 227 -23.93 0.35 5.48
CA ILE A 227 -23.14 -0.56 6.33
C ILE A 227 -22.09 0.24 7.10
N SER A 228 -21.41 1.18 6.44
CA SER A 228 -20.38 2.01 7.07
C SER A 228 -20.97 2.87 8.19
N LEU A 229 -22.11 3.52 7.94
CA LEU A 229 -22.83 4.27 8.96
C LEU A 229 -23.25 3.39 10.13
N PHE A 230 -23.85 2.23 9.84
CA PHE A 230 -24.28 1.28 10.87
C PHE A 230 -23.11 0.83 11.75
N VAL A 231 -21.98 0.45 11.16
CA VAL A 231 -20.79 0.01 11.91
C VAL A 231 -20.23 1.13 12.77
N ILE A 232 -20.20 2.38 12.25
CA ILE A 232 -19.74 3.54 13.03
C ILE A 232 -20.66 3.79 14.22
N VAL A 233 -21.98 3.79 14.01
CA VAL A 233 -22.97 4.00 15.08
C VAL A 233 -22.87 2.91 16.14
N VAL A 234 -22.80 1.64 15.74
CA VAL A 234 -22.61 0.52 16.66
C VAL A 234 -21.29 0.64 17.43
N SER A 235 -20.20 1.01 16.75
CA SER A 235 -18.90 1.19 17.40
C SER A 235 -18.93 2.32 18.44
N LEU A 236 -19.55 3.45 18.11
CA LEU A 236 -19.74 4.56 19.05
C LEU A 236 -20.65 4.16 20.22
N PHE A 237 -21.72 3.42 19.96
CA PHE A 237 -22.60 2.89 20.99
C PHE A 237 -21.85 1.96 21.94
N LEU A 238 -21.04 1.02 21.44
CA LEU A 238 -20.22 0.12 22.27
C LEU A 238 -19.17 0.88 23.10
N ILE A 239 -18.62 1.97 22.57
CA ILE A 239 -17.68 2.82 23.31
C ILE A 239 -18.41 3.60 24.42
N TYR A 240 -19.58 4.16 24.14
CA TYR A 240 -20.35 5.00 25.06
C TYR A 240 -21.07 4.21 26.14
N SER A 241 -21.67 3.07 25.78
CA SER A 241 -22.43 2.19 26.69
C SER A 241 -21.60 1.60 27.83
N LYS A 242 -20.28 1.85 27.87
CA LYS A 242 -19.38 1.47 28.97
C LYS A 242 -19.55 0.01 29.40
N PHE A 243 -19.85 -0.91 28.48
CA PHE A 243 -19.75 -2.37 28.70
C PHE A 243 -18.32 -2.83 29.07
N ARG A 244 -17.38 -1.89 29.25
CA ARG A 244 -16.05 -2.12 29.78
C ARG A 244 -16.11 -2.32 31.29
N HIS A 245 -16.13 -3.57 31.72
CA HIS A 245 -15.57 -3.88 33.04
C HIS A 245 -14.08 -3.50 33.05
N LYS A 246 -13.71 -2.48 33.83
CA LYS A 246 -12.29 -2.12 34.03
C LYS A 246 -11.64 -3.19 34.90
N ILE A 247 -10.92 -4.11 34.26
CA ILE A 247 -10.11 -5.12 34.94
C ILE A 247 -8.75 -4.50 35.27
N TRP A 248 -8.50 -4.22 36.55
CA TRP A 248 -7.27 -3.56 37.02
C TRP A 248 -6.06 -4.50 37.12
N LYS A 249 -6.29 -5.79 37.37
CA LYS A 249 -5.25 -6.83 37.35
C LYS A 249 -5.67 -7.92 36.36
N ARG A 250 -5.01 -7.97 35.21
CA ARG A 250 -5.18 -9.05 34.24
C ARG A 250 -4.13 -10.11 34.55
N GLN A 251 -4.55 -11.28 35.04
CA GLN A 251 -3.72 -12.47 34.89
C GLN A 251 -3.75 -12.84 33.40
N ILE A 252 -2.57 -12.94 32.80
CA ILE A 252 -2.44 -13.38 31.41
C ILE A 252 -2.60 -14.89 31.42
N TRP A 253 -3.30 -15.43 30.43
CA TRP A 253 -3.41 -16.87 30.30
C TRP A 253 -2.10 -17.38 29.70
N ASP A 254 -1.23 -17.89 30.56
CA ASP A 254 0.13 -18.32 30.23
C ASP A 254 0.40 -19.75 30.70
N CYS A 255 -0.65 -20.57 30.77
CA CYS A 255 -0.57 -21.95 31.28
C CYS A 255 0.01 -22.05 32.71
N GLY A 256 -0.04 -20.99 33.51
CA GLY A 256 0.34 -20.99 34.93
C GLY A 256 1.78 -20.58 35.21
N SER A 257 2.55 -20.13 34.22
CA SER A 257 3.95 -19.70 34.38
C SER A 257 4.13 -18.33 35.07
N ASN A 258 3.06 -17.55 35.25
CA ASN A 258 3.06 -16.18 35.74
C ASN A 258 4.02 -15.20 35.04
N TYR A 259 4.30 -15.36 33.74
CA TYR A 259 5.08 -14.42 32.93
C TYR A 259 4.43 -13.04 32.90
N ARG A 260 5.25 -11.98 32.95
CA ARG A 260 4.80 -10.58 32.97
C ARG A 260 5.73 -9.68 32.17
N GLY A 261 5.21 -8.51 31.82
CA GLY A 261 6.01 -7.45 31.20
C GLY A 261 6.58 -7.88 29.85
N GLU A 262 7.90 -7.88 29.75
CA GLU A 262 8.61 -8.18 28.50
C GLU A 262 8.48 -9.65 28.07
N ASP A 263 8.29 -10.59 28.99
CA ASP A 263 8.23 -12.03 28.68
C ASP A 263 7.02 -12.41 27.82
N VAL A 264 5.94 -11.64 27.94
CA VAL A 264 4.69 -11.81 27.19
C VAL A 264 4.60 -10.88 25.98
N SER A 265 5.68 -10.16 25.67
CA SER A 265 5.70 -9.23 24.55
C SER A 265 5.74 -9.98 23.22
N ILE A 266 4.80 -9.66 22.33
CA ILE A 266 4.69 -10.26 21.00
C ILE A 266 5.38 -9.32 19.99
N PRO A 267 6.57 -9.67 19.47
CA PRO A 267 7.23 -8.91 18.41
C PRO A 267 6.56 -9.15 17.05
N GLY A 268 6.88 -8.33 16.06
CA GLY A 268 6.36 -8.51 14.70
C GLY A 268 6.88 -9.81 14.06
N SER A 269 8.13 -10.17 14.33
CA SER A 269 8.76 -11.41 13.85
C SER A 269 7.97 -12.67 14.21
N VAL A 270 7.37 -12.76 15.40
CA VAL A 270 6.56 -13.92 15.80
C VAL A 270 5.38 -14.18 14.85
N ILE A 271 4.86 -13.13 14.20
CA ILE A 271 3.77 -13.26 13.22
C ILE A 271 4.31 -13.63 11.84
N SER A 272 5.47 -13.10 11.44
CA SER A 272 6.01 -13.28 10.09
C SER A 272 6.91 -14.51 9.91
N ASP A 273 7.70 -14.85 10.91
CA ASP A 273 8.75 -15.88 10.82
C ASP A 273 8.19 -17.29 10.59
N PRO A 274 7.03 -17.71 11.15
CA PRO A 274 6.42 -19.01 10.84
C PRO A 274 6.10 -19.20 9.35
N LEU A 275 5.82 -18.11 8.63
CA LEU A 275 5.53 -18.13 7.19
C LEU A 275 6.78 -18.02 6.31
N PHE A 276 7.96 -17.79 6.92
CA PHE A 276 9.19 -17.63 6.19
C PHE A 276 9.61 -18.91 5.43
N PRO A 277 9.58 -20.13 6.02
CA PRO A 277 9.96 -21.35 5.30
C PRO A 277 9.05 -21.66 4.10
N SER A 278 7.76 -21.34 4.20
CA SER A 278 6.78 -21.66 3.16
C SER A 278 6.75 -20.62 2.04
N VAL A 279 6.79 -19.33 2.38
CA VAL A 279 6.61 -18.21 1.43
C VAL A 279 7.81 -17.27 1.45
N GLY A 280 8.24 -16.82 2.63
CA GLY A 280 9.27 -15.79 2.77
C GLY A 280 10.60 -16.14 2.10
N ARG A 281 11.02 -17.41 2.11
CA ARG A 281 12.27 -17.90 1.48
C ARG A 281 12.34 -17.66 -0.03
N PHE A 282 11.19 -17.52 -0.70
CA PHE A 282 11.14 -17.26 -2.13
C PHE A 282 11.23 -15.77 -2.44
N LEU A 283 10.83 -14.92 -1.49
CA LEU A 283 10.75 -13.47 -1.67
C LEU A 283 11.97 -12.73 -1.11
N LEU A 284 12.54 -13.22 -0.01
CA LEU A 284 13.63 -12.57 0.73
C LEU A 284 14.92 -13.38 0.74
N ASN A 285 16.04 -12.67 0.76
CA ASN A 285 17.37 -13.21 1.04
C ASN A 285 17.57 -13.47 2.54
N LYS A 286 18.69 -14.14 2.89
CA LYS A 286 19.09 -14.37 4.29
C LYS A 286 19.29 -13.08 5.09
N THR A 287 19.59 -11.96 4.42
CA THR A 287 19.74 -10.63 5.02
C THR A 287 18.41 -9.91 5.27
N GLY A 288 17.29 -10.47 4.77
CA GLY A 288 15.98 -9.83 4.85
C GLY A 288 15.66 -8.86 3.70
N ASP A 289 16.55 -8.72 2.71
CA ASP A 289 16.28 -7.91 1.52
C ASP A 289 15.52 -8.71 0.45
N ALA A 290 14.73 -8.04 -0.38
CA ALA A 290 14.01 -8.68 -1.48
C ALA A 290 14.98 -9.29 -2.51
N LYS A 291 14.73 -10.55 -2.89
CA LYS A 291 15.58 -11.27 -3.87
C LYS A 291 15.64 -10.55 -5.20
N LEU A 292 14.48 -10.13 -5.71
CA LEU A 292 14.35 -9.42 -6.97
C LEU A 292 15.14 -8.10 -6.95
N ASP A 293 15.01 -7.32 -5.87
CA ASP A 293 15.73 -6.05 -5.73
C ASP A 293 17.25 -6.28 -5.72
N SER A 294 17.72 -7.29 -4.98
CA SER A 294 19.15 -7.63 -4.95
C SER A 294 19.69 -8.10 -6.30
N LEU A 295 18.88 -8.85 -7.06
CA LEU A 295 19.22 -9.31 -8.39
C LEU A 295 19.27 -8.14 -9.38
N PHE A 296 18.26 -7.26 -9.34
CA PHE A 296 18.20 -6.07 -10.18
C PHE A 296 19.37 -5.12 -9.90
N LEU A 297 19.68 -4.85 -8.63
CA LEU A 297 20.83 -4.05 -8.24
C LEU A 297 22.15 -4.67 -8.67
N SER A 298 22.30 -5.99 -8.53
CA SER A 298 23.48 -6.70 -9.02
C SER A 298 23.62 -6.58 -10.54
N LEU A 299 22.52 -6.72 -11.28
CA LEU A 299 22.49 -6.60 -12.74
C LEU A 299 22.82 -5.17 -13.18
N MET A 300 22.23 -4.16 -12.54
CA MET A 300 22.54 -2.75 -12.80
C MET A 300 24.00 -2.41 -12.49
N ASN A 301 24.54 -2.88 -11.36
CA ASN A 301 25.94 -2.67 -11.02
C ASN A 301 26.88 -3.32 -12.05
N LYS A 302 26.54 -4.51 -12.57
CA LYS A 302 27.31 -5.14 -13.65
C LYS A 302 27.24 -4.33 -14.95
N LEU A 303 26.06 -3.87 -15.34
CA LEU A 303 25.88 -3.06 -16.54
C LEU A 303 26.60 -1.71 -16.45
N LEU A 304 26.49 -1.02 -15.31
CA LEU A 304 27.20 0.24 -15.07
C LEU A 304 28.71 0.02 -14.94
N GLY A 305 29.14 -1.08 -14.32
CA GLY A 305 30.55 -1.45 -14.23
C GLY A 305 31.18 -1.72 -15.60
N PHE A 306 30.44 -2.39 -16.48
CA PHE A 306 30.84 -2.57 -17.89
C PHE A 306 30.98 -1.22 -18.60
N GLY A 307 30.01 -0.30 -18.43
CA GLY A 307 30.11 1.05 -18.98
C GLY A 307 31.32 1.83 -18.49
N ARG A 308 31.61 1.78 -17.17
CA ARG A 308 32.80 2.40 -16.58
C ARG A 308 34.10 1.81 -17.11
N TYR A 309 34.16 0.50 -17.31
CA TYR A 309 35.32 -0.16 -17.93
C TYR A 309 35.59 0.38 -19.33
N TRP A 310 34.56 0.52 -20.16
CA TRP A 310 34.72 1.08 -21.52
C TRP A 310 35.18 2.53 -21.50
N ILE A 311 34.66 3.36 -20.60
CA ILE A 311 35.11 4.76 -20.44
C ILE A 311 36.60 4.78 -20.08
N HIS A 312 37.02 3.99 -19.09
CA HIS A 312 38.41 3.92 -18.67
C HIS A 312 39.33 3.33 -19.76
N PHE A 313 38.84 2.38 -20.57
CA PHE A 313 39.59 1.85 -21.71
C PHE A 313 39.88 2.91 -22.78
N PHE A 314 39.00 3.90 -22.93
CA PHE A 314 39.19 5.01 -23.86
C PHE A 314 39.94 6.21 -23.26
N GLU A 315 40.06 6.27 -21.93
CA GLU A 315 40.84 7.27 -21.18
C GLU A 315 42.27 6.78 -20.84
N THR A 316 42.84 5.84 -21.60
CA THR A 316 44.17 5.25 -21.34
C THR A 316 45.34 6.24 -21.39
N GLY A 317 45.10 7.49 -21.78
CA GLY A 317 46.12 8.54 -21.86
C GLY A 317 47.06 8.41 -23.06
N GLU A 318 46.91 7.36 -23.87
CA GLU A 318 47.69 7.16 -25.08
C GLU A 318 47.19 8.03 -26.23
N LEU A 319 48.07 8.76 -26.91
CA LEU A 319 47.70 9.64 -28.03
C LEU A 319 47.01 8.87 -29.18
N THR A 320 47.39 7.60 -29.36
CA THR A 320 46.88 6.69 -30.39
C THR A 320 45.40 6.37 -30.21
N THR A 321 44.92 6.17 -28.97
CA THR A 321 43.51 5.88 -28.69
C THR A 321 42.63 7.09 -28.96
N TYR A 322 43.07 8.29 -28.61
CA TYR A 322 42.37 9.53 -28.94
C TYR A 322 42.30 9.81 -30.45
N LEU A 323 43.37 9.55 -31.19
CA LEU A 323 43.39 9.68 -32.65
C LEU A 323 42.43 8.69 -33.34
N PHE A 324 42.41 7.45 -32.86
CA PHE A 324 41.48 6.41 -33.32
C PHE A 324 40.01 6.82 -33.06
N LEU A 325 39.70 7.30 -31.86
CA LEU A 325 38.36 7.78 -31.50
C LEU A 325 37.92 8.99 -32.34
N SER A 326 38.83 9.95 -32.55
CA SER A 326 38.56 11.14 -33.38
C SER A 326 38.29 10.74 -34.84
N SER A 327 39.07 9.79 -35.37
CA SER A 327 38.90 9.29 -36.73
C SER A 327 37.58 8.51 -36.91
N ILE A 328 37.18 7.70 -35.92
CA ILE A 328 35.88 7.02 -35.91
C ILE A 328 34.73 8.04 -35.83
N SER A 329 34.84 9.05 -34.97
CA SER A 329 33.83 10.11 -34.84
C SER A 329 33.66 10.89 -36.14
N LEU A 330 34.78 11.21 -36.81
CA LEU A 330 34.77 11.85 -38.12
C LEU A 330 34.12 10.95 -39.18
N LEU A 331 34.49 9.68 -39.27
CA LEU A 331 33.86 8.73 -40.19
C LEU A 331 32.36 8.57 -39.93
N PHE A 332 31.96 8.53 -38.65
CA PHE A 332 30.57 8.42 -38.26
C PHE A 332 29.78 9.68 -38.66
N SER A 333 30.29 10.88 -38.35
CA SER A 333 29.66 12.15 -38.73
C SER A 333 29.55 12.34 -40.24
N VAL A 334 30.60 11.99 -41.00
CA VAL A 334 30.55 11.97 -42.47
C VAL A 334 29.53 10.94 -42.97
N GLY A 335 29.47 9.75 -42.37
CA GLY A 335 28.47 8.74 -42.68
C GLY A 335 27.04 9.22 -42.47
N VAL A 336 26.77 9.89 -41.34
CA VAL A 336 25.48 10.51 -41.05
C VAL A 336 25.14 11.62 -42.06
N LEU A 337 26.10 12.47 -42.41
CA LEU A 337 25.91 13.52 -43.41
C LEU A 337 25.61 12.97 -44.81
N LEU A 338 26.31 11.92 -45.23
CA LEU A 338 26.04 11.24 -46.51
C LEU A 338 24.65 10.58 -46.53
N LEU A 339 24.26 9.97 -45.40
CA LEU A 339 22.95 9.35 -45.25
C LEU A 339 21.83 10.41 -45.26
N TYR A 340 22.05 11.55 -44.60
CA TYR A 340 21.18 12.72 -44.65
C TYR A 340 21.07 13.29 -46.07
N GLN A 341 22.20 13.48 -46.76
CA GLN A 341 22.22 13.99 -48.14
C GLN A 341 21.50 13.05 -49.10
N LYS A 342 21.66 11.73 -48.95
CA LYS A 342 20.95 10.73 -49.77
C LYS A 342 19.45 10.71 -49.52
N LEU A 343 19.02 10.94 -48.28
CA LEU A 343 17.59 11.05 -47.92
C LEU A 343 16.95 12.33 -48.49
N PHE A 344 17.69 13.44 -48.55
CA PHE A 344 17.17 14.73 -49.04
C PHE A 344 17.36 14.96 -50.55
N ALA A 345 18.33 14.34 -51.20
CA ALA A 345 18.51 14.40 -52.65
C ALA A 345 17.58 13.44 -53.44
N GLY A 346 16.78 12.63 -52.73
CA GLY A 346 15.73 11.78 -53.29
C GLY A 346 14.31 12.34 -53.15
N MET A 347 14.16 13.54 -52.59
CA MET A 347 13.00 14.44 -52.76
C MET A 347 13.32 15.44 -53.86
#